data_AF-A0A7X9AXU1-F1
#
_entry.id   AF-A0A7X9AXU1-F1
#
_cell.length_a   1.000
_cell.length_b   1.000
_cell.length_c   1.000
_cell.angle_alpha   90.00
_cell.angle_beta   90.00
_cell.angle_gamma   90.00
#
_symmetry.space_group_name_H-M   'P 1'
#
loop_
_entity.id
_entity.type
_entity.pdbx_description
1 polymer ?
#
loop_
_entity_poly.entity_id
_entity_poly.type
_entity_poly.pdbx_seq_one_letter_code
_entity_poly.pdbx_strand_id
1 'polypeptide(L)'
;MRESLREPIYLLITLVALCMIGLFPIFSLFVFSAQEKLVMDSAMATMMLFGWGLAILISSYAISREIDNGTALLLLSKPVPRPVFIVAKILGILAANTIFCFLCCLASLISLRIASDQFRLDFWVMGVYFGSIALSFLLAAVYNYVTRASFPMAAVIAMCVLMPLVAIFAHFLPYHGERIGLSSAMVPALLLIVFSVWAMGSLATALSTRFNLVSNLLLCSVLFVLGLMSDYLIGRNSLEKWEDVPPPGKGTLWISSYDFAPAELAAVGRWERPERVQQYYMLNEGGEAESKQPSVPEEEYDPDKSEREIRQRIREAQQPHGNFIVWSSSDKPRSLPEGLGKNPVLAWNDSDDWKQELADLPDKPVKMALYNVETQSWELRHIAQEREQVPKNAEGMETVYTSYVFRRSANPPRVPSGGTYLHPYPKKGSWLATAIYAAVPNWQLFWMADALSNQLKVPYSYVLYGAAYSIVMNIMLILLAILLFWNREVGRQIIT
;
A
#
# COMPACT_ATOMS: atom_id res chain seq x y z
N MET A 1 -17.50 25.14 -9.20
CA MET A 1 -18.42 24.10 -9.73
C MET A 1 -19.18 24.56 -10.97
N ARG A 2 -20.19 25.45 -10.88
CA ARG A 2 -20.96 25.87 -12.06
C ARG A 2 -20.08 26.46 -13.18
N GLU A 3 -19.12 27.28 -12.81
CA GLU A 3 -18.11 27.83 -13.72
C GLU A 3 -17.31 26.72 -14.42
N SER A 4 -16.73 25.80 -13.65
CA SER A 4 -15.95 24.66 -14.15
C SER A 4 -16.72 23.76 -15.12
N LEU A 5 -18.02 23.52 -14.87
CA LEU A 5 -18.87 22.67 -15.72
C LEU A 5 -19.24 23.33 -17.05
N ARG A 6 -19.12 24.65 -17.16
CA ARG A 6 -19.43 25.38 -18.41
C ARG A 6 -18.27 25.36 -19.40
N GLU A 7 -17.06 25.07 -18.92
CA GLU A 7 -15.87 25.02 -19.75
C GLU A 7 -15.92 23.81 -20.70
N PRO A 8 -15.76 24.00 -22.04
CA PRO A 8 -15.79 22.92 -23.01
C PRO A 8 -14.78 21.80 -22.72
N ILE A 9 -13.64 22.16 -22.12
CA ILE A 9 -12.57 21.21 -21.78
C ILE A 9 -13.02 20.18 -20.73
N TYR A 10 -13.92 20.56 -19.81
CA TYR A 10 -14.47 19.65 -18.82
C TYR A 10 -15.29 18.55 -19.50
N LEU A 11 -16.19 18.95 -20.40
CA LEU A 11 -17.02 18.00 -21.16
C LEU A 11 -16.14 17.10 -22.04
N LEU A 12 -15.15 17.67 -22.72
CA LEU A 12 -14.27 16.91 -23.61
C LEU A 12 -13.51 15.81 -22.85
N ILE A 13 -12.89 16.13 -21.72
CA ILE A 13 -12.14 15.16 -20.91
C ILE A 13 -13.09 14.11 -20.33
N THR A 14 -14.25 14.53 -19.83
CA THR A 14 -15.26 13.60 -19.31
C THR A 14 -15.70 12.63 -20.41
N LEU A 15 -16.01 13.13 -21.60
CA LEU A 15 -16.42 12.31 -22.74
C LEU A 15 -15.33 11.30 -23.13
N VAL A 16 -14.08 11.75 -23.26
CA VAL A 16 -12.96 10.87 -23.62
C VAL A 16 -12.77 9.78 -22.57
N ALA A 17 -12.78 10.12 -21.28
CA ALA A 17 -12.65 9.14 -20.20
C ALA A 17 -13.79 8.12 -20.22
N LEU A 18 -15.04 8.56 -20.37
CA LEU A 18 -16.20 7.66 -20.44
C LEU A 18 -16.16 6.75 -21.67
N CYS A 19 -15.82 7.28 -22.83
CA CYS A 19 -15.68 6.47 -24.05
C CYS A 19 -14.56 5.44 -23.90
N MET A 20 -13.40 5.85 -23.36
CA MET A 20 -12.27 4.96 -23.14
C MET A 20 -12.61 3.83 -22.15
N ILE A 21 -13.26 4.16 -21.02
CA ILE A 21 -13.74 3.15 -20.04
C ILE A 21 -14.73 2.18 -20.67
N GLY A 22 -15.66 2.67 -21.49
CA GLY A 22 -16.64 1.83 -22.18
C GLY A 22 -16.07 0.94 -23.29
N LEU A 23 -14.86 1.25 -23.80
CA LEU A 23 -14.18 0.46 -24.83
C LEU A 23 -13.26 -0.63 -24.25
N PHE A 24 -12.86 -0.54 -22.97
CA PHE A 24 -12.02 -1.57 -22.35
C PHE A 24 -12.54 -3.02 -22.44
N PRO A 25 -13.85 -3.29 -22.35
CA PRO A 25 -14.36 -4.65 -22.52
C PRO A 25 -13.98 -5.25 -23.89
N ILE A 26 -13.93 -4.43 -24.95
CA ILE A 26 -13.51 -4.86 -26.28
C ILE A 26 -12.03 -5.22 -26.28
N PHE A 27 -11.17 -4.39 -25.68
CA PHE A 27 -9.73 -4.67 -25.58
C PHE A 27 -9.43 -5.89 -24.72
N SER A 28 -10.28 -6.16 -23.73
CA SER A 28 -10.13 -7.30 -22.85
C SER A 28 -10.20 -8.64 -23.61
N LEU A 29 -10.96 -8.73 -24.72
CA LEU A 29 -11.07 -9.96 -25.52
C LEU A 29 -9.72 -10.46 -26.09
N PHE A 30 -8.71 -9.61 -26.17
CA PHE A 30 -7.35 -9.99 -26.61
C PHE A 30 -6.49 -10.60 -25.49
N VAL A 31 -6.98 -10.61 -24.24
CA VAL A 31 -6.27 -11.15 -23.06
C VAL A 31 -6.98 -12.40 -22.56
N PHE A 32 -6.31 -13.54 -22.64
CA PHE A 32 -6.84 -14.81 -22.16
C PHE A 32 -6.76 -14.91 -20.63
N SER A 33 -7.84 -15.39 -20.00
CA SER A 33 -7.90 -15.75 -18.57
C SER A 33 -7.75 -14.59 -17.56
N ALA A 34 -7.77 -13.33 -17.98
CA ALA A 34 -7.61 -12.17 -17.09
C ALA A 34 -8.36 -10.89 -17.54
N GLN A 35 -9.52 -11.03 -18.19
CA GLN A 35 -10.28 -9.88 -18.72
C GLN A 35 -10.76 -8.91 -17.66
N GLU A 36 -11.39 -9.42 -16.61
CA GLU A 36 -11.88 -8.59 -15.50
C GLU A 36 -10.76 -7.76 -14.88
N LYS A 37 -9.56 -8.37 -14.73
CA LYS A 37 -8.35 -7.68 -14.25
C LYS A 37 -7.99 -6.51 -15.16
N LEU A 38 -7.89 -6.74 -16.47
CA LEU A 38 -7.53 -5.69 -17.42
C LEU A 38 -8.54 -4.54 -17.41
N VAL A 39 -9.85 -4.85 -17.39
CA VAL A 39 -10.90 -3.82 -17.39
C VAL A 39 -10.86 -3.02 -16.09
N MET A 40 -10.74 -3.67 -14.93
CA MET A 40 -10.64 -2.99 -13.64
C MET A 40 -9.41 -2.08 -13.56
N ASP A 41 -8.24 -2.61 -13.92
CA ASP A 41 -6.96 -1.89 -13.87
C ASP A 41 -6.98 -0.67 -14.81
N SER A 42 -7.39 -0.88 -16.06
CA SER A 42 -7.45 0.18 -17.07
C SER A 42 -8.50 1.25 -16.74
N ALA A 43 -9.65 0.86 -16.20
CA ALA A 43 -10.70 1.81 -15.82
C ALA A 43 -10.30 2.67 -14.61
N MET A 44 -9.65 2.06 -13.61
CA MET A 44 -9.08 2.78 -12.46
C MET A 44 -7.95 3.73 -12.89
N ALA A 45 -7.03 3.29 -13.76
CA ALA A 45 -5.99 4.14 -14.34
C ALA A 45 -6.59 5.34 -15.08
N THR A 46 -7.59 5.10 -15.92
CA THR A 46 -8.25 6.14 -16.72
C THR A 46 -8.91 7.18 -15.82
N MET A 47 -9.67 6.73 -14.81
CA MET A 47 -10.28 7.64 -13.85
C MET A 47 -9.23 8.50 -13.13
N MET A 48 -8.12 7.89 -12.70
CA MET A 48 -7.07 8.59 -11.96
C MET A 48 -6.34 9.62 -12.84
N LEU A 49 -5.90 9.23 -14.03
CA LEU A 49 -5.15 10.09 -14.95
C LEU A 49 -6.00 11.23 -15.50
N PHE A 50 -7.20 10.93 -16.01
CA PHE A 50 -8.07 11.98 -16.54
C PHE A 50 -8.65 12.87 -15.43
N GLY A 51 -8.89 12.33 -14.23
CA GLY A 51 -9.31 13.12 -13.06
C GLY A 51 -8.22 14.10 -12.60
N TRP A 52 -6.97 13.65 -12.57
CA TRP A 52 -5.80 14.50 -12.30
C TRP A 52 -5.64 15.60 -13.37
N GLY A 53 -5.65 15.22 -14.65
CA GLY A 53 -5.51 16.18 -15.76
C GLY A 53 -6.65 17.19 -15.80
N LEU A 54 -7.89 16.73 -15.59
CA LEU A 54 -9.06 17.59 -15.47
C LEU A 54 -8.89 18.60 -14.33
N ALA A 55 -8.44 18.13 -13.16
CA ALA A 55 -8.26 18.99 -11.99
C ALA A 55 -7.23 20.11 -12.23
N ILE A 56 -6.12 19.82 -12.89
CA ILE A 56 -5.11 20.82 -13.29
C ILE A 56 -5.71 21.88 -14.22
N LEU A 57 -6.47 21.43 -15.22
CA LEU A 57 -7.03 22.33 -16.22
C LEU A 57 -8.08 23.24 -15.58
N ILE A 58 -9.04 22.67 -14.85
CA ILE A 58 -10.11 23.47 -14.21
C ILE A 58 -9.56 24.40 -13.13
N SER A 59 -8.53 24.00 -12.37
CA SER A 59 -7.92 24.88 -11.36
C SER A 59 -7.19 26.05 -12.01
N SER A 60 -6.45 25.78 -13.08
CA SER A 60 -5.70 26.81 -13.81
C SER A 60 -6.64 27.81 -14.49
N TYR A 61 -7.76 27.36 -15.05
CA TYR A 61 -8.77 28.25 -15.62
C TYR A 61 -9.53 29.05 -14.55
N ALA A 62 -9.91 28.42 -13.43
CA ALA A 62 -10.71 29.06 -12.39
C ALA A 62 -9.92 29.99 -11.46
N ILE A 63 -8.58 29.87 -11.40
CA ILE A 63 -7.73 30.66 -10.51
C ILE A 63 -6.65 31.40 -11.28
N SER A 64 -5.69 30.70 -11.90
CA SER A 64 -4.54 31.36 -12.55
C SER A 64 -4.99 32.33 -13.65
N ARG A 65 -5.90 31.91 -14.54
CA ARG A 65 -6.40 32.78 -15.61
C ARG A 65 -7.16 34.00 -15.07
N GLU A 66 -7.91 33.85 -13.97
CA GLU A 66 -8.62 34.98 -13.36
C GLU A 66 -7.69 36.00 -12.71
N ILE A 67 -6.58 35.52 -12.13
CA ILE A 67 -5.55 36.37 -11.54
C ILE A 67 -4.77 37.09 -12.64
N ASP A 68 -4.36 36.37 -13.70
CA ASP A 68 -3.57 36.92 -14.79
C ASP A 68 -4.37 37.93 -15.63
N ASN A 69 -5.67 37.68 -15.84
CA ASN A 69 -6.57 38.61 -16.53
C ASN A 69 -7.06 39.77 -15.64
N GLY A 70 -6.66 39.84 -14.37
CA GLY A 70 -7.07 40.89 -13.44
C GLY A 70 -8.53 40.82 -12.96
N THR A 71 -9.32 39.86 -13.44
CA THR A 71 -10.73 39.68 -13.04
C THR A 71 -10.90 39.31 -11.56
N ALA A 72 -9.90 38.66 -10.96
CA ALA A 72 -9.89 38.36 -9.53
C ALA A 72 -9.95 39.63 -8.65
N LEU A 73 -9.40 40.76 -9.14
CA LEU A 73 -9.44 42.05 -8.44
C LEU A 73 -10.87 42.56 -8.26
N LEU A 74 -11.75 42.31 -9.23
CA LEU A 74 -13.15 42.74 -9.18
C LEU A 74 -13.90 42.06 -8.03
N LEU A 75 -13.60 40.79 -7.76
CA LEU A 75 -14.22 40.05 -6.66
C LEU A 75 -13.64 40.44 -5.30
N LEU A 76 -12.33 40.72 -5.24
CA LEU A 76 -11.64 41.16 -4.03
C LEU A 76 -11.88 42.65 -3.68
N SER A 77 -12.49 43.42 -4.58
CA SER A 77 -12.94 44.79 -4.31
C SER A 77 -14.13 44.84 -3.34
N LYS A 78 -14.87 43.73 -3.21
CA LYS A 78 -15.86 43.52 -2.16
C LYS A 78 -15.14 43.02 -0.90
N PRO A 79 -15.67 43.26 0.32
CA PRO A 79 -15.01 42.89 1.58
C PRO A 79 -15.08 41.37 1.81
N VAL A 80 -14.44 40.59 0.94
CA VAL A 80 -14.32 39.13 1.02
C VAL A 80 -12.87 38.81 1.43
N PRO A 81 -12.66 38.12 2.56
CA PRO A 81 -11.31 37.78 3.00
C PRO A 81 -10.65 36.80 2.03
N ARG A 82 -9.37 37.04 1.71
CA ARG A 82 -8.58 36.25 0.75
C ARG A 82 -8.63 34.72 0.99
N PRO A 83 -8.54 34.20 2.24
CA PRO A 83 -8.64 32.77 2.49
C PRO A 83 -9.99 32.18 2.07
N VAL A 84 -11.10 32.90 2.31
CA VAL A 84 -12.46 32.43 1.96
C VAL A 84 -12.63 32.33 0.44
N PHE A 85 -12.05 33.27 -0.31
CA PHE A 85 -12.04 33.21 -1.78
C PHE A 85 -11.38 31.92 -2.30
N ILE A 86 -10.19 31.58 -1.78
CA ILE A 86 -9.46 30.37 -2.20
C ILE A 86 -10.16 29.09 -1.77
N VAL A 87 -10.64 29.01 -0.52
CA VAL A 87 -11.37 27.82 -0.04
C VAL A 87 -12.63 27.58 -0.88
N ALA A 88 -13.38 28.63 -1.21
CA ALA A 88 -14.56 28.51 -2.07
C ALA A 88 -14.21 27.98 -3.47
N LYS A 89 -13.10 28.45 -4.08
CA LYS A 89 -12.62 27.95 -5.37
C LYS A 89 -12.19 26.48 -5.28
N ILE A 90 -11.44 26.09 -4.24
CA ILE A 90 -11.03 24.69 -4.01
C ILE A 90 -12.25 23.78 -3.86
N LEU A 91 -13.21 24.12 -2.99
CA LEU A 91 -14.44 23.32 -2.83
C LEU A 91 -15.24 23.25 -4.13
N GLY A 92 -15.28 24.34 -4.90
CA GLY A 92 -15.93 24.37 -6.20
C GLY A 92 -15.26 23.46 -7.24
N ILE A 93 -13.94 23.32 -7.19
CA ILE A 93 -13.14 22.44 -8.07
C ILE A 93 -13.29 20.98 -7.62
N LEU A 94 -13.20 20.70 -6.31
CA LEU A 94 -13.44 19.36 -5.75
C LEU A 94 -14.85 18.84 -6.07
N ALA A 95 -15.87 19.69 -5.99
CA ALA A 95 -17.24 19.32 -6.37
C ALA A 95 -17.36 18.99 -7.87
N ALA A 96 -16.69 19.75 -8.74
CA ALA A 96 -16.65 19.44 -10.18
C ALA A 96 -15.89 18.13 -10.45
N ASN A 97 -14.80 17.87 -9.73
CA ASN A 97 -14.04 16.63 -9.84
C ASN A 97 -14.84 15.42 -9.32
N THR A 98 -15.65 15.63 -8.28
CA THR A 98 -16.55 14.59 -7.73
C THR A 98 -17.59 14.15 -8.76
N ILE A 99 -18.14 15.07 -9.55
CA ILE A 99 -19.05 14.70 -10.65
C ILE A 99 -18.35 13.85 -11.69
N PHE A 100 -17.14 14.23 -12.08
CA PHE A 100 -16.33 13.46 -13.03
C PHE A 100 -16.06 12.05 -12.47
N CYS A 101 -15.58 11.95 -11.23
CA CYS A 101 -15.35 10.68 -10.55
C CYS A 101 -16.60 9.82 -10.47
N PHE A 102 -17.75 10.41 -10.14
CA PHE A 102 -19.03 9.71 -10.07
C PHE A 102 -19.41 9.09 -11.42
N LEU A 103 -19.33 9.86 -12.50
CA LEU A 103 -19.61 9.36 -13.85
C LEU A 103 -18.63 8.23 -14.25
N CYS A 104 -17.34 8.42 -13.98
CA CYS A 104 -16.33 7.40 -14.24
C CYS A 104 -16.53 6.15 -13.36
N CYS A 105 -17.01 6.27 -12.10
CA CYS A 105 -17.29 5.12 -11.24
C CYS A 105 -18.42 4.27 -11.82
N LEU A 106 -19.51 4.91 -12.25
CA LEU A 106 -20.61 4.22 -12.91
C LEU A 106 -20.16 3.57 -14.22
N ALA A 107 -19.38 4.30 -15.03
CA ALA A 107 -18.81 3.75 -16.25
C ALA A 107 -17.93 2.53 -15.98
N SER A 108 -17.09 2.55 -14.95
CA SER A 108 -16.23 1.41 -14.58
C SER A 108 -17.05 0.20 -14.15
N LEU A 109 -18.10 0.39 -13.34
CA LEU A 109 -18.96 -0.71 -12.90
C LEU A 109 -19.77 -1.29 -14.08
N ILE A 110 -20.30 -0.43 -14.96
CA ILE A 110 -21.00 -0.87 -16.19
C ILE A 110 -20.03 -1.59 -17.13
N SER A 111 -18.82 -1.07 -17.30
CA SER A 111 -17.77 -1.65 -18.14
C SER A 111 -17.38 -3.06 -17.67
N LEU A 112 -17.18 -3.24 -16.36
CA LEU A 112 -16.93 -4.56 -15.79
C LEU A 112 -18.13 -5.51 -15.98
N ARG A 113 -19.36 -5.00 -15.88
CA ARG A 113 -20.58 -5.79 -16.15
C ARG A 113 -20.69 -6.24 -17.62
N ILE A 114 -20.20 -5.44 -18.56
CA ILE A 114 -20.15 -5.80 -20.00
C ILE A 114 -19.13 -6.93 -20.24
N ALA A 115 -18.04 -6.94 -19.47
CA ALA A 115 -16.92 -7.89 -19.59
C ALA A 115 -17.05 -9.14 -18.69
N SER A 116 -18.26 -9.49 -18.24
CA SER A 116 -18.48 -10.56 -17.26
C SER A 116 -18.24 -11.98 -17.80
N ASP A 117 -18.18 -12.16 -19.12
CA ASP A 117 -17.98 -13.46 -19.77
C ASP A 117 -16.67 -13.43 -20.57
N GLN A 118 -15.87 -14.49 -20.45
CA GLN A 118 -14.53 -14.57 -21.01
C GLN A 118 -14.52 -14.50 -22.55
N PHE A 119 -15.61 -14.89 -23.21
CA PHE A 119 -15.64 -14.99 -24.67
C PHE A 119 -16.71 -14.13 -25.33
N ARG A 120 -17.53 -13.44 -24.55
CA ARG A 120 -18.71 -12.74 -25.05
C ARG A 120 -18.93 -11.44 -24.30
N LEU A 121 -19.25 -10.40 -25.05
CA LEU A 121 -19.61 -9.10 -24.50
C LEU A 121 -21.13 -8.96 -24.42
N ASP A 122 -21.60 -8.30 -23.37
CA ASP A 122 -22.99 -7.85 -23.31
C ASP A 122 -23.19 -6.63 -24.22
N PHE A 123 -23.42 -6.88 -25.51
CA PHE A 123 -23.64 -5.84 -26.51
C PHE A 123 -24.87 -4.97 -26.23
N TRP A 124 -25.87 -5.48 -25.50
CA TRP A 124 -27.06 -4.70 -25.13
C TRP A 124 -26.71 -3.63 -24.10
N VAL A 125 -26.05 -4.02 -23.01
CA VAL A 125 -25.59 -3.06 -21.99
C VAL A 125 -24.60 -2.07 -22.60
N MET A 126 -23.68 -2.53 -23.45
CA MET A 126 -22.73 -1.67 -24.15
C MET A 126 -23.44 -0.67 -25.08
N GLY A 127 -24.42 -1.11 -25.88
CA GLY A 127 -25.20 -0.26 -26.76
C GLY A 127 -26.01 0.80 -26.01
N VAL A 128 -26.62 0.42 -24.88
CA VAL A 128 -27.35 1.36 -24.00
C VAL A 128 -26.39 2.35 -23.33
N TYR A 129 -25.19 1.92 -22.92
CA TYR A 129 -24.16 2.79 -22.36
C TYR A 129 -23.76 3.90 -23.36
N PHE A 130 -23.29 3.54 -24.55
CA PHE A 130 -22.90 4.55 -25.57
C PHE A 130 -24.11 5.34 -26.08
N GLY A 131 -25.27 4.69 -26.20
CA GLY A 131 -26.53 5.35 -26.54
C GLY A 131 -26.93 6.42 -25.53
N SER A 132 -26.70 6.19 -24.23
CA SER A 132 -26.99 7.18 -23.19
C SER A 132 -26.06 8.40 -23.26
N ILE A 133 -24.79 8.21 -23.65
CA ILE A 133 -23.84 9.30 -23.91
C ILE A 133 -24.37 10.12 -25.10
N ALA A 134 -24.69 9.49 -26.22
CA ALA A 134 -25.23 10.18 -27.38
C ALA A 134 -26.55 10.93 -27.06
N LEU A 135 -27.46 10.28 -26.33
CA LEU A 135 -28.71 10.88 -25.89
C LEU A 135 -28.48 12.08 -24.97
N SER A 136 -27.49 12.03 -24.06
CA SER A 136 -27.14 13.16 -23.21
C SER A 136 -26.72 14.40 -24.01
N PHE A 137 -25.99 14.21 -25.11
CA PHE A 137 -25.61 15.29 -26.04
C PHE A 137 -26.82 15.84 -26.80
N LEU A 138 -27.73 14.97 -27.26
CA LEU A 138 -28.96 15.40 -27.92
C LEU A 138 -29.86 16.21 -26.98
N LEU A 139 -30.08 15.72 -25.75
CA LEU A 139 -30.84 16.44 -24.73
C LEU A 139 -30.19 17.78 -24.38
N ALA A 140 -28.86 17.82 -24.27
CA ALA A 140 -28.13 19.06 -24.04
C ALA A 140 -28.23 20.05 -25.21
N ALA A 141 -28.22 19.55 -26.45
CA ALA A 141 -28.38 20.38 -27.64
C ALA A 141 -29.79 21.01 -27.69
N VAL A 142 -30.83 20.22 -27.42
CA VAL A 142 -32.21 20.72 -27.32
C VAL A 142 -32.34 21.71 -26.18
N TYR A 143 -31.80 21.40 -25.00
CA TYR A 143 -31.84 22.29 -23.84
C TYR A 143 -31.11 23.61 -24.10
N ASN A 144 -29.93 23.56 -24.73
CA ASN A 144 -29.18 24.74 -25.17
C ASN A 144 -29.96 25.57 -26.19
N TYR A 145 -30.61 24.93 -27.16
CA TYR A 145 -31.42 25.62 -28.18
C TYR A 145 -32.59 26.39 -27.56
N VAL A 146 -33.30 25.77 -26.61
CA VAL A 146 -34.49 26.36 -25.97
C VAL A 146 -34.12 27.43 -24.93
N THR A 147 -33.15 27.15 -24.06
CA THR A 147 -32.87 27.99 -22.88
C THR A 147 -31.69 28.94 -23.08
N ARG A 148 -30.94 28.81 -24.18
CA ARG A 148 -29.65 29.52 -24.42
C ARG A 148 -28.61 29.31 -23.31
N ALA A 149 -28.77 28.28 -22.47
CA ALA A 149 -27.83 27.93 -21.41
C ALA A 149 -26.56 27.26 -21.95
N SER A 150 -25.52 27.11 -21.14
CA SER A 150 -24.27 26.45 -21.55
C SER A 150 -24.48 24.98 -21.93
N PHE A 151 -24.09 24.61 -23.16
CA PHE A 151 -24.17 23.25 -23.67
C PHE A 151 -23.31 22.24 -22.87
N PRO A 152 -22.01 22.51 -22.57
CA PRO A 152 -21.19 21.59 -21.77
C PRO A 152 -21.81 21.22 -20.42
N MET A 153 -22.32 22.24 -19.71
CA MET A 153 -22.96 22.04 -18.41
C MET A 153 -24.23 21.19 -18.52
N ALA A 154 -25.04 21.43 -19.55
CA ALA A 154 -26.27 20.66 -19.79
C ALA A 154 -25.97 19.19 -20.12
N ALA A 155 -24.93 18.93 -20.93
CA ALA A 155 -24.52 17.56 -21.28
C ALA A 155 -24.05 16.77 -20.06
N VAL A 156 -23.19 17.36 -19.22
CA VAL A 156 -22.73 16.70 -17.99
C VAL A 156 -23.90 16.43 -17.04
N ILE A 157 -24.82 17.39 -16.87
CA ILE A 157 -26.00 17.17 -16.01
C ILE A 157 -26.88 16.04 -16.56
N ALA A 158 -27.10 15.99 -17.88
CA ALA A 158 -27.85 14.90 -18.51
C ALA A 158 -27.15 13.55 -18.30
N MET A 159 -25.81 13.48 -18.40
CA MET A 159 -25.03 12.27 -18.09
C MET A 159 -25.20 11.85 -16.62
N CYS A 160 -25.19 12.79 -15.68
CA CYS A 160 -25.39 12.50 -14.26
C CYS A 160 -26.74 11.87 -13.95
N VAL A 161 -27.74 12.06 -14.82
CA VAL A 161 -29.07 11.44 -14.71
C VAL A 161 -29.12 10.12 -15.47
N LEU A 162 -28.65 10.09 -16.72
CA LEU A 162 -28.78 8.92 -17.58
C LEU A 162 -27.84 7.77 -17.17
N MET A 163 -26.61 8.04 -16.73
CA MET A 163 -25.64 6.99 -16.36
C MET A 163 -26.12 6.13 -15.17
N PRO A 164 -26.68 6.71 -14.08
CA PRO A 164 -27.29 5.90 -13.03
C PRO A 164 -28.45 5.02 -13.53
N LEU A 165 -29.27 5.53 -14.45
CA LEU A 165 -30.36 4.74 -15.05
C LEU A 165 -29.82 3.56 -15.86
N VAL A 166 -28.71 3.75 -16.59
CA VAL A 166 -28.01 2.65 -17.27
C VAL A 166 -27.44 1.65 -16.26
N ALA A 167 -26.83 2.11 -15.16
CA ALA A 167 -26.32 1.21 -14.13
C ALA A 167 -27.43 0.37 -13.48
N ILE A 168 -28.58 0.99 -13.19
CA ILE A 168 -29.78 0.31 -12.68
C ILE A 168 -30.27 -0.71 -13.72
N PHE A 169 -30.42 -0.32 -14.98
CA PHE A 169 -30.80 -1.21 -16.07
C PHE A 169 -29.85 -2.40 -16.21
N ALA A 170 -28.54 -2.16 -16.21
CA ALA A 170 -27.49 -3.18 -16.31
C ALA A 170 -27.48 -4.14 -15.11
N HIS A 171 -27.84 -3.66 -13.91
CA HIS A 171 -27.94 -4.49 -12.71
C HIS A 171 -29.10 -5.50 -12.78
N PHE A 172 -30.23 -5.10 -13.38
CA PHE A 172 -31.43 -5.94 -13.45
C PHE A 172 -31.52 -6.80 -14.71
N LEU A 173 -30.75 -6.49 -15.76
CA LEU A 173 -30.78 -7.23 -17.01
C LEU A 173 -30.15 -8.62 -16.83
N PRO A 174 -30.92 -9.72 -17.01
CA PRO A 174 -30.36 -11.06 -16.95
C PRO A 174 -29.48 -11.31 -18.17
N TYR A 175 -28.33 -11.96 -17.95
CA TYR A 175 -27.45 -12.41 -19.02
C TYR A 175 -27.46 -13.94 -19.02
N HIS A 176 -27.97 -14.53 -20.12
CA HIS A 176 -28.08 -15.99 -20.30
C HIS A 176 -28.77 -16.74 -19.16
N GLY A 177 -29.80 -16.14 -18.55
CA GLY A 177 -30.60 -16.77 -17.50
C GLY A 177 -30.06 -16.56 -16.08
N GLU A 178 -28.85 -16.03 -15.93
CA GLU A 178 -28.27 -15.63 -14.64
C GLU A 178 -28.27 -14.11 -14.47
N ARG A 179 -28.51 -13.66 -13.24
CA ARG A 179 -28.46 -12.25 -12.88
C ARG A 179 -27.04 -11.90 -12.46
N ILE A 180 -26.23 -11.55 -13.44
CA ILE A 180 -24.91 -10.95 -13.19
C ILE A 180 -25.18 -9.49 -12.80
N GLY A 181 -24.98 -9.15 -11.53
CA GLY A 181 -25.14 -7.79 -11.04
C GLY A 181 -23.90 -6.93 -11.31
N LEU A 182 -23.93 -5.69 -10.84
CA LEU A 182 -22.74 -4.83 -10.74
C LEU A 182 -21.81 -5.38 -9.65
N SER A 183 -20.50 -5.41 -9.89
CA SER A 183 -19.53 -5.91 -8.90
C SER A 183 -19.48 -5.00 -7.67
N SER A 184 -19.90 -5.52 -6.52
CA SER A 184 -19.81 -4.81 -5.24
C SER A 184 -18.36 -4.74 -4.73
N ALA A 185 -17.51 -5.70 -5.10
CA ALA A 185 -16.11 -5.75 -4.70
C ALA A 185 -15.29 -4.58 -5.27
N MET A 186 -15.67 -4.06 -6.45
CA MET A 186 -14.98 -2.94 -7.10
C MET A 186 -15.27 -1.59 -6.42
N VAL A 187 -16.42 -1.44 -5.73
CA VAL A 187 -16.87 -0.17 -5.16
C VAL A 187 -15.89 0.42 -4.14
N PRO A 188 -15.39 -0.34 -3.14
CA PRO A 188 -14.33 0.14 -2.22
C PRO A 188 -13.09 0.68 -2.93
N ALA A 189 -12.62 -0.01 -3.98
CA ALA A 189 -11.42 0.42 -4.71
C ALA A 189 -11.68 1.70 -5.52
N LEU A 190 -12.85 1.83 -6.14
CA LEU A 190 -13.24 3.06 -6.84
C LEU A 190 -13.31 4.25 -5.89
N LEU A 191 -13.86 4.07 -4.67
CA LEU A 191 -13.88 5.11 -3.65
C LEU A 191 -12.47 5.58 -3.26
N LEU A 192 -11.51 4.66 -3.14
CA LEU A 192 -10.12 5.02 -2.90
C LEU A 192 -9.54 5.87 -4.05
N ILE A 193 -9.84 5.54 -5.30
CA ILE A 193 -9.43 6.37 -6.45
C ILE A 193 -10.08 7.75 -6.40
N VAL A 194 -11.34 7.88 -5.96
CA VAL A 194 -11.97 9.20 -5.74
C VAL A 194 -11.17 10.02 -4.72
N PHE A 195 -10.74 9.42 -3.61
CA PHE A 195 -9.92 10.09 -2.60
C PHE A 195 -8.56 10.54 -3.13
N SER A 196 -7.93 9.74 -3.99
CA SER A 196 -6.70 10.09 -4.70
C SER A 196 -6.93 11.31 -5.60
N VAL A 197 -7.99 11.29 -6.41
CA VAL A 197 -8.33 12.36 -7.35
C VAL A 197 -8.70 13.67 -6.62
N TRP A 198 -9.33 13.61 -5.45
CA TRP A 198 -9.54 14.77 -4.60
C TRP A 198 -8.24 15.37 -4.08
N ALA A 199 -7.34 14.56 -3.52
CA ALA A 199 -6.05 15.03 -3.04
C ALA A 199 -5.21 15.65 -4.17
N MET A 200 -5.17 15.01 -5.35
CA MET A 200 -4.52 15.57 -6.54
C MET A 200 -5.17 16.88 -7.00
N GLY A 201 -6.51 16.99 -6.93
CA GLY A 201 -7.21 18.21 -7.28
C GLY A 201 -6.92 19.37 -6.33
N SER A 202 -6.83 19.10 -5.02
CA SER A 202 -6.40 20.11 -4.04
C SER A 202 -4.97 20.56 -4.25
N LEU A 203 -4.06 19.63 -4.59
CA LEU A 203 -2.66 19.95 -4.92
C LEU A 203 -2.58 20.83 -6.17
N ALA A 204 -3.25 20.44 -7.26
CA ALA A 204 -3.29 21.20 -8.50
C ALA A 204 -3.93 22.57 -8.33
N THR A 205 -4.87 22.69 -7.39
CA THR A 205 -5.49 23.97 -7.04
C THR A 205 -4.54 24.85 -6.23
N ALA A 206 -3.86 24.30 -5.22
CA ALA A 206 -2.87 25.01 -4.43
C ALA A 206 -1.75 25.59 -5.31
N LEU A 207 -1.22 24.80 -6.25
CA LEU A 207 -0.18 25.26 -7.16
C LEU A 207 -0.69 26.31 -8.17
N SER A 208 -1.93 26.20 -8.65
CA SER A 208 -2.53 27.21 -9.53
C SER A 208 -2.70 28.59 -8.86
N THR A 209 -2.69 28.65 -7.52
CA THR A 209 -2.69 29.92 -6.78
C THR A 209 -1.40 30.70 -6.92
N ARG A 210 -0.33 30.14 -7.52
CA ARG A 210 0.94 30.83 -7.75
C ARG A 210 1.50 30.66 -9.17
N PHE A 211 1.25 29.50 -9.78
CA PHE A 211 1.83 29.12 -11.06
C PHE A 211 0.80 29.19 -12.19
N ASN A 212 1.26 29.61 -13.37
CA ASN A 212 0.44 29.61 -14.58
C ASN A 212 0.21 28.17 -15.06
N LEU A 213 -0.76 27.98 -15.97
CA LEU A 213 -1.18 26.65 -16.47
C LEU A 213 0.01 25.71 -16.80
N VAL A 214 0.97 26.18 -17.60
CA VAL A 214 2.11 25.37 -18.06
C VAL A 214 2.99 24.93 -16.88
N SER A 215 3.36 25.87 -16.00
CA SER A 215 4.17 25.58 -14.82
C SER A 215 3.43 24.68 -13.83
N ASN A 216 2.12 24.92 -13.63
CA ASN A 216 1.27 24.09 -12.78
C ASN A 216 1.21 22.64 -13.28
N LEU A 217 1.02 22.45 -14.59
CA LEU A 217 0.99 21.14 -15.23
C LEU A 217 2.33 20.40 -15.05
N LEU A 218 3.46 21.06 -15.31
CA LEU A 218 4.79 20.46 -15.15
C LEU A 218 5.05 20.04 -13.69
N LEU A 219 4.77 20.93 -12.73
CA LEU A 219 4.96 20.64 -11.31
C LEU A 219 4.04 19.51 -10.84
N CYS A 220 2.76 19.54 -11.22
CA CYS A 220 1.82 18.48 -10.90
C CYS A 220 2.23 17.14 -11.53
N SER A 221 2.83 17.15 -12.73
CA SER A 221 3.30 15.93 -13.40
C SER A 221 4.47 15.30 -12.65
N VAL A 222 5.44 16.12 -12.24
CA VAL A 222 6.57 15.67 -11.42
C VAL A 222 6.08 15.13 -10.07
N LEU A 223 5.19 15.85 -9.39
CA LEU A 223 4.62 15.40 -8.11
C LEU A 223 3.74 14.16 -8.23
N PHE A 224 3.06 13.98 -9.37
CA PHE A 224 2.31 12.77 -9.66
C PHE A 224 3.24 11.55 -9.76
N VAL A 225 4.32 11.66 -10.55
CA VAL A 225 5.31 10.58 -10.69
C VAL A 225 6.03 10.32 -9.37
N LEU A 226 6.44 11.37 -8.64
CA LEU A 226 7.06 11.22 -7.32
C LEU A 226 6.11 10.57 -6.32
N GLY A 227 4.81 10.87 -6.37
CA GLY A 227 3.83 10.26 -5.48
C GLY A 227 3.54 8.79 -5.81
N LEU A 228 3.59 8.40 -7.09
CA LEU A 228 3.54 6.99 -7.49
C LEU A 228 4.80 6.22 -7.08
N MET A 229 5.95 6.88 -7.03
CA MET A 229 7.22 6.28 -6.64
C MET A 229 7.60 6.58 -5.17
N SER A 230 6.69 7.15 -4.37
CA SER A 230 7.01 7.65 -3.03
C SER A 230 7.53 6.53 -2.12
N ASP A 231 6.88 5.36 -2.17
CA ASP A 231 7.32 4.18 -1.40
C ASP A 231 8.70 3.69 -1.81
N TYR A 232 8.96 3.67 -3.11
CA TYR A 232 10.24 3.22 -3.66
C TYR A 232 11.38 4.20 -3.35
N LEU A 233 11.15 5.51 -3.52
CA LEU A 233 12.18 6.55 -3.42
C LEU A 233 12.44 7.01 -1.98
N ILE A 234 11.36 7.17 -1.20
CA ILE A 234 11.39 7.82 0.12
C ILE A 234 10.95 6.84 1.20
N GLY A 235 9.90 6.05 0.95
CA GLY A 235 9.36 5.05 1.89
C GLY A 235 10.44 4.08 2.35
N ARG A 236 11.23 3.52 1.42
CA ARG A 236 12.38 2.65 1.70
C ARG A 236 13.48 3.27 2.56
N ASN A 237 13.58 4.60 2.60
CA ASN A 237 14.57 5.34 3.40
C ASN A 237 13.97 5.93 4.69
N SER A 238 12.64 6.06 4.75
CA SER A 238 11.88 6.41 5.96
C SER A 238 11.72 5.21 6.90
N LEU A 239 11.67 4.01 6.32
CA LEU A 239 11.78 2.71 6.98
C LEU A 239 13.27 2.30 6.98
N GLU A 240 13.72 1.58 8.02
CA GLU A 240 15.14 1.30 8.27
C GLU A 240 15.89 0.64 7.11
N LYS A 241 17.20 0.93 7.03
CA LYS A 241 18.15 0.24 6.15
C LYS A 241 18.27 -1.20 6.62
N TRP A 242 18.08 -2.18 5.74
CA TRP A 242 18.30 -3.58 6.07
C TRP A 242 19.81 -3.85 6.11
N GLU A 243 20.31 -4.46 7.18
CA GLU A 243 21.70 -4.91 7.26
C GLU A 243 21.79 -6.37 6.81
N ASP A 244 22.58 -6.61 5.77
CA ASP A 244 22.80 -7.95 5.21
C ASP A 244 23.99 -8.68 5.87
N VAL A 245 24.60 -8.11 6.93
CA VAL A 245 25.85 -8.62 7.54
C VAL A 245 25.60 -9.15 8.96
N PRO A 246 25.89 -10.44 9.25
CA PRO A 246 25.69 -11.00 10.58
C PRO A 246 26.74 -10.48 11.58
N PRO A 247 26.41 -10.41 12.89
CA PRO A 247 27.43 -10.39 13.93
C PRO A 247 28.27 -11.68 13.83
N PRO A 248 29.60 -11.63 14.02
CA PRO A 248 30.45 -12.81 13.84
C PRO A 248 30.11 -13.93 14.84
N GLY A 249 29.74 -15.12 14.36
CA GLY A 249 29.43 -16.31 15.17
C GLY A 249 28.79 -17.46 14.37
N LYS A 250 28.92 -18.71 14.84
CA LYS A 250 28.37 -19.91 14.16
C LYS A 250 26.82 -19.87 14.14
N GLY A 251 26.25 -20.44 13.07
CA GLY A 251 24.85 -20.30 12.66
C GLY A 251 23.80 -20.24 13.78
N THR A 252 23.10 -19.11 13.83
CA THR A 252 22.00 -18.83 14.74
C THR A 252 20.68 -19.43 14.23
N LEU A 253 19.81 -19.85 15.16
CA LEU A 253 18.42 -20.23 14.85
C LEU A 253 17.64 -18.93 14.55
N TRP A 254 17.08 -18.80 13.36
CA TRP A 254 16.28 -17.63 12.98
C TRP A 254 14.79 -17.92 13.15
N ILE A 255 14.07 -16.99 13.77
CA ILE A 255 12.61 -17.02 13.91
C ILE A 255 12.05 -15.87 13.06
N SER A 256 11.33 -16.21 12.00
CA SER A 256 10.61 -15.23 11.18
C SER A 256 9.11 -15.44 11.34
N SER A 257 8.38 -14.36 11.58
CA SER A 257 6.91 -14.38 11.56
C SER A 257 6.42 -13.94 10.19
N TYR A 258 5.45 -14.67 9.64
CA TYR A 258 4.77 -14.34 8.39
C TYR A 258 3.27 -14.29 8.63
N ASP A 259 2.66 -13.19 8.18
CA ASP A 259 1.22 -12.99 8.17
C ASP A 259 0.66 -13.45 6.82
N PHE A 260 -0.12 -14.54 6.83
CA PHE A 260 -0.67 -15.14 5.61
C PHE A 260 -2.16 -14.84 5.47
N ALA A 261 -2.61 -14.49 4.26
CA ALA A 261 -4.02 -14.49 3.93
C ALA A 261 -4.48 -15.93 3.61
N PRO A 262 -5.66 -16.40 4.06
CA PRO A 262 -6.10 -17.79 3.82
C PRO A 262 -6.26 -18.17 2.33
N ALA A 263 -6.33 -17.17 1.45
CA ALA A 263 -6.43 -17.35 0.00
C ALA A 263 -5.06 -17.52 -0.70
N GLU A 264 -3.94 -17.23 -0.02
CA GLU A 264 -2.61 -17.57 -0.53
C GLU A 264 -2.41 -19.08 -0.40
N LEU A 265 -2.89 -19.83 -1.40
CA LEU A 265 -2.55 -21.23 -1.63
C LEU A 265 -1.08 -21.38 -2.07
N ALA A 266 -0.15 -20.68 -1.43
CA ALA A 266 1.23 -21.08 -1.48
C ALA A 266 1.33 -22.41 -0.71
N ALA A 267 1.70 -23.48 -1.40
CA ALA A 267 2.04 -24.72 -0.73
C ALA A 267 3.27 -24.45 0.15
N VAL A 268 3.04 -24.14 1.43
CA VAL A 268 4.07 -24.11 2.48
C VAL A 268 4.76 -25.49 2.60
N GLY A 269 4.26 -26.51 1.91
CA GLY A 269 4.86 -27.84 1.75
C GLY A 269 5.74 -28.09 0.50
N ARG A 270 6.15 -27.08 -0.28
CA ARG A 270 7.20 -27.25 -1.30
C ARG A 270 8.58 -26.71 -0.86
N TRP A 271 8.88 -26.85 0.42
CA TRP A 271 10.25 -26.79 0.91
C TRP A 271 10.69 -28.24 1.09
N GLU A 272 11.75 -28.62 0.37
CA GLU A 272 12.31 -29.97 0.37
C GLU A 272 12.46 -30.48 1.81
N ARG A 273 12.18 -31.77 2.00
CA ARG A 273 12.43 -32.47 3.28
C ARG A 273 13.82 -32.05 3.78
N PRO A 274 13.99 -31.74 5.08
CA PRO A 274 15.33 -31.48 5.61
C PRO A 274 16.20 -32.70 5.30
N GLU A 275 17.14 -32.54 4.37
CA GLU A 275 18.14 -33.57 4.15
C GLU A 275 19.03 -33.62 5.39
N ARG A 276 19.19 -34.85 5.88
CA ARG A 276 20.01 -35.18 7.03
C ARG A 276 21.48 -34.99 6.66
N VAL A 277 22.02 -33.79 6.87
CA VAL A 277 23.49 -33.65 6.88
C VAL A 277 23.97 -34.28 8.18
N GLN A 278 24.40 -35.54 8.11
CA GLN A 278 25.16 -36.20 9.17
C GLN A 278 26.41 -35.35 9.46
N GLN A 279 26.38 -34.58 10.54
CA GLN A 279 27.59 -33.99 11.08
C GLN A 279 28.31 -35.06 11.90
N TYR A 280 29.11 -35.86 11.20
CA TYR A 280 30.12 -36.71 11.80
C TYR A 280 31.15 -35.83 12.52
N TYR A 281 31.27 -35.98 13.84
CA TYR A 281 32.57 -35.87 14.49
C TYR A 281 33.23 -37.24 14.41
N MET A 282 34.06 -37.48 13.39
CA MET A 282 35.07 -38.53 13.44
C MET A 282 36.41 -37.84 13.71
N LEU A 283 37.04 -38.26 14.79
CA LEU A 283 38.45 -38.02 15.06
C LEU A 283 39.26 -38.51 13.86
N ASN A 284 40.04 -37.63 13.23
CA ASN A 284 41.07 -38.05 12.29
C ASN A 284 42.24 -38.62 13.09
N GLU A 285 42.30 -39.95 13.21
CA GLU A 285 43.57 -40.67 13.32
C GLU A 285 44.16 -40.85 11.91
N GLY A 286 45.41 -40.40 11.72
CA GLY A 286 46.33 -40.89 10.68
C GLY A 286 46.20 -40.31 9.27
N GLY A 287 47.21 -39.56 8.83
CA GLY A 287 47.42 -39.25 7.41
C GLY A 287 48.21 -37.96 7.18
N GLU A 288 49.51 -38.10 6.93
CA GLU A 288 50.51 -37.05 6.69
C GLU A 288 50.15 -36.05 5.58
N ALA A 289 50.45 -34.76 5.81
CA ALA A 289 50.84 -33.83 4.77
C ALA A 289 51.71 -32.70 5.36
N GLU A 290 52.95 -32.65 4.89
CA GLU A 290 54.04 -31.78 5.31
C GLU A 290 53.94 -30.32 4.85
N SER A 291 54.57 -29.45 5.66
CA SER A 291 55.35 -28.25 5.27
C SER A 291 54.65 -26.88 5.13
N LYS A 292 54.81 -26.03 6.16
CA LYS A 292 55.76 -24.89 6.19
C LYS A 292 55.44 -23.93 7.36
N GLN A 293 56.36 -23.80 8.31
CA GLN A 293 56.36 -22.77 9.35
C GLN A 293 57.26 -21.59 8.94
N PRO A 294 56.84 -20.33 9.17
CA PRO A 294 57.76 -19.23 9.46
C PRO A 294 58.04 -19.17 10.97
N SER A 295 59.32 -19.08 11.30
CA SER A 295 59.89 -18.95 12.65
C SER A 295 59.48 -17.65 13.35
N VAL A 296 58.85 -17.77 14.52
CA VAL A 296 58.69 -16.71 15.53
C VAL A 296 59.41 -17.18 16.80
N PRO A 297 60.12 -16.31 17.55
CA PRO A 297 61.03 -16.73 18.62
C PRO A 297 60.28 -17.41 19.77
N GLU A 298 60.93 -18.40 20.39
CA GLU A 298 60.44 -19.12 21.57
C GLU A 298 60.18 -18.15 22.73
N GLU A 299 58.92 -17.70 22.85
CA GLU A 299 58.37 -17.37 24.16
C GLU A 299 58.22 -18.67 24.93
N GLU A 300 58.81 -18.71 26.12
CA GLU A 300 58.79 -19.83 27.05
C GLU A 300 57.37 -20.34 27.22
N TYR A 301 57.14 -21.58 26.77
CA TYR A 301 55.85 -22.25 26.78
C TYR A 301 55.40 -22.43 28.23
N ASP A 302 54.59 -21.50 28.72
CA ASP A 302 53.84 -21.65 29.96
C ASP A 302 52.52 -22.38 29.63
N PRO A 303 52.40 -23.69 29.93
CA PRO A 303 51.19 -24.46 29.67
C PRO A 303 49.98 -23.87 30.40
N ASP A 304 50.20 -23.19 31.54
CA ASP A 304 49.15 -22.63 32.36
C ASP A 304 48.62 -21.30 31.77
N LYS A 305 49.50 -20.51 31.13
CA LYS A 305 49.11 -19.24 30.48
C LYS A 305 48.32 -19.48 29.19
N SER A 306 48.76 -20.43 28.36
CA SER A 306 48.06 -20.81 27.14
C SER A 306 46.73 -21.52 27.43
N GLU A 307 46.67 -22.39 28.44
CA GLU A 307 45.42 -23.04 28.86
C GLU A 307 44.45 -22.03 29.50
N ARG A 308 44.93 -21.03 30.26
CA ARG A 308 44.09 -19.94 30.77
C ARG A 308 43.56 -19.06 29.64
N GLU A 309 44.38 -18.73 28.64
CA GLU A 309 43.98 -17.91 27.50
C GLU A 309 43.02 -18.68 26.57
N ILE A 310 43.21 -19.98 26.38
CA ILE A 310 42.29 -20.88 25.66
C ILE A 310 40.97 -21.04 26.44
N ARG A 311 41.02 -21.26 27.76
CA ARG A 311 39.80 -21.30 28.60
C ARG A 311 39.11 -19.95 28.69
N GLN A 312 39.83 -18.84 28.58
CA GLN A 312 39.26 -17.50 28.53
C GLN A 312 38.59 -17.25 27.17
N ARG A 313 39.23 -17.61 26.05
CA ARG A 313 38.64 -17.53 24.71
C ARG A 313 37.47 -18.49 24.51
N ILE A 314 37.51 -19.69 25.12
CA ILE A 314 36.36 -20.62 25.17
C ILE A 314 35.23 -20.03 26.03
N ARG A 315 35.55 -19.38 27.17
CA ARG A 315 34.56 -18.69 28.01
C ARG A 315 33.95 -17.46 27.35
N GLU A 316 34.74 -16.70 26.58
CA GLU A 316 34.28 -15.55 25.78
C GLU A 316 33.47 -16.01 24.56
N ALA A 317 33.84 -17.12 23.91
CA ALA A 317 33.10 -17.71 22.78
C ALA A 317 31.82 -18.47 23.19
N GLN A 318 31.72 -18.91 24.44
CA GLN A 318 30.52 -19.53 25.03
C GLN A 318 29.56 -18.51 25.66
N GLN A 319 29.86 -17.21 25.63
CA GLN A 319 28.88 -16.20 26.06
C GLN A 319 27.72 -16.17 25.06
N PRO A 320 26.48 -16.47 25.47
CA PRO A 320 25.34 -16.31 24.59
C PRO A 320 25.06 -14.82 24.45
N HIS A 321 25.52 -14.20 23.36
CA HIS A 321 24.93 -12.96 22.87
C HIS A 321 23.56 -13.31 22.26
N GLY A 322 22.57 -13.62 23.11
CA GLY A 322 21.21 -14.00 22.70
C GLY A 322 20.36 -14.57 23.83
N ASN A 323 19.03 -14.39 23.74
CA ASN A 323 18.04 -14.91 24.70
C ASN A 323 18.06 -16.46 24.73
N PHE A 324 17.95 -17.05 25.93
CA PHE A 324 17.89 -18.50 26.11
C PHE A 324 16.47 -19.02 25.85
N ILE A 325 16.31 -20.12 25.11
CA ILE A 325 15.03 -20.56 24.58
C ILE A 325 14.77 -22.02 24.95
N VAL A 326 13.53 -22.29 25.34
CA VAL A 326 13.02 -23.65 25.63
C VAL A 326 11.63 -23.84 25.02
N TRP A 327 11.26 -25.09 24.78
CA TRP A 327 10.11 -25.49 23.97
C TRP A 327 9.24 -26.50 24.70
N SER A 328 7.93 -26.46 24.48
CA SER A 328 7.00 -27.44 25.02
C SER A 328 5.98 -27.87 23.99
N SER A 329 5.67 -29.17 23.95
CA SER A 329 4.55 -29.74 23.20
C SER A 329 3.24 -29.74 23.99
N SER A 330 3.26 -29.36 25.28
CA SER A 330 2.07 -29.31 26.14
C SER A 330 1.38 -27.95 26.06
N ASP A 331 0.05 -27.94 25.98
CA ASP A 331 -0.75 -26.71 26.05
C ASP A 331 -0.83 -26.13 27.47
N LYS A 332 -0.48 -26.92 28.50
CA LYS A 332 -0.38 -26.45 29.91
C LYS A 332 0.88 -27.03 30.57
N PRO A 333 2.07 -26.56 30.18
CA PRO A 333 3.32 -27.06 30.73
C PRO A 333 3.52 -26.57 32.16
N ARG A 334 4.38 -27.26 32.92
CA ARG A 334 4.83 -26.81 34.25
C ARG A 334 5.44 -25.41 34.21
N SER A 335 5.35 -24.72 35.35
CA SER A 335 5.96 -23.40 35.55
C SER A 335 7.48 -23.46 35.39
N LEU A 336 8.03 -22.46 34.70
CA LEU A 336 9.47 -22.36 34.47
C LEU A 336 10.23 -21.91 35.74
N PRO A 337 11.47 -22.36 35.94
CA PRO A 337 12.28 -21.98 37.10
C PRO A 337 12.69 -20.50 37.03
N GLU A 338 12.50 -19.76 38.11
CA GLU A 338 12.95 -18.36 38.23
C GLU A 338 14.43 -18.27 38.61
N GLY A 339 15.14 -17.24 38.16
CA GLY A 339 16.49 -16.92 38.66
C GLY A 339 17.65 -17.75 38.09
N LEU A 340 17.60 -18.14 36.81
CA LEU A 340 18.68 -18.87 36.11
C LEU A 340 20.00 -18.07 35.94
N GLY A 341 20.08 -16.84 36.47
CA GLY A 341 21.29 -16.04 36.46
C GLY A 341 21.67 -15.51 35.08
N LYS A 342 22.94 -15.12 34.92
CA LYS A 342 23.49 -14.60 33.65
C LYS A 342 23.92 -15.70 32.68
N ASN A 343 23.89 -16.97 33.09
CA ASN A 343 24.27 -18.10 32.26
C ASN A 343 23.22 -19.24 32.38
N PRO A 344 22.07 -19.09 31.71
CA PRO A 344 20.96 -20.02 31.85
C PRO A 344 21.27 -21.43 31.31
N VAL A 345 22.21 -21.57 30.36
CA VAL A 345 22.57 -22.87 29.76
C VAL A 345 23.17 -23.83 30.79
N LEU A 346 23.94 -23.32 31.75
CA LEU A 346 24.55 -24.14 32.80
C LEU A 346 23.60 -24.48 33.94
N ALA A 347 22.56 -23.65 34.14
CA ALA A 347 21.60 -23.79 35.22
C ALA A 347 20.32 -24.51 34.79
N TRP A 348 20.10 -24.66 33.48
CA TRP A 348 18.93 -25.31 32.91
C TRP A 348 19.05 -26.84 32.96
N ASN A 349 17.93 -27.49 33.26
CA ASN A 349 17.78 -28.93 33.14
C ASN A 349 16.46 -29.23 32.42
N ASP A 350 16.52 -30.05 31.38
CA ASP A 350 15.33 -30.42 30.61
C ASP A 350 14.32 -31.15 31.50
N SER A 351 13.06 -30.77 31.38
CA SER A 351 11.94 -31.37 32.11
C SER A 351 11.08 -32.21 31.18
N ASP A 352 10.07 -32.90 31.72
CA ASP A 352 9.13 -33.67 30.90
C ASP A 352 8.38 -32.78 29.89
N ASP A 353 8.07 -31.54 30.29
CA ASP A 353 7.29 -30.61 29.48
C ASP A 353 8.14 -29.62 28.67
N TRP A 354 9.31 -29.22 29.19
CA TRP A 354 10.18 -28.23 28.57
C TRP A 354 11.52 -28.81 28.14
N LYS A 355 11.83 -28.68 26.85
CA LYS A 355 13.07 -29.15 26.22
C LYS A 355 13.84 -27.99 25.61
N GLN A 356 15.16 -27.99 25.73
CA GLN A 356 16.02 -27.01 25.07
C GLN A 356 16.16 -27.32 23.58
N GLU A 357 16.30 -28.59 23.22
CA GLU A 357 16.39 -29.02 21.82
C GLU A 357 15.02 -29.42 21.26
N LEU A 358 14.74 -28.97 20.03
CA LEU A 358 13.47 -29.27 19.35
C LEU A 358 13.31 -30.76 19.02
N ALA A 359 14.43 -31.48 18.87
CA ALA A 359 14.45 -32.90 18.53
C ALA A 359 14.01 -33.80 19.69
N ASP A 360 14.10 -33.29 20.92
CA ASP A 360 13.80 -34.04 22.15
C ASP A 360 12.34 -33.88 22.58
N LEU A 361 11.55 -33.13 21.81
CA LEU A 361 10.10 -32.99 22.02
C LEU A 361 9.37 -34.26 21.55
N PRO A 362 8.42 -34.77 22.35
CA PRO A 362 7.66 -35.97 21.98
C PRO A 362 6.65 -35.71 20.86
N ASP A 363 6.13 -34.47 20.77
CA ASP A 363 5.13 -34.02 19.82
C ASP A 363 5.49 -32.63 19.27
N LYS A 364 4.71 -32.13 18.31
CA LYS A 364 4.92 -30.79 17.75
C LYS A 364 4.92 -29.71 18.84
N PRO A 365 5.80 -28.70 18.76
CA PRO A 365 5.86 -27.64 19.74
C PRO A 365 4.58 -26.79 19.73
N VAL A 366 3.99 -26.58 20.91
CA VAL A 366 2.78 -25.78 21.14
C VAL A 366 3.11 -24.48 21.88
N LYS A 367 4.16 -24.48 22.71
CA LYS A 367 4.61 -23.30 23.46
C LYS A 367 6.12 -23.14 23.38
N MET A 368 6.54 -21.89 23.47
CA MET A 368 7.93 -21.46 23.53
C MET A 368 8.10 -20.56 24.74
N ALA A 369 9.23 -20.65 25.43
CA ALA A 369 9.59 -19.68 26.45
C ALA A 369 10.99 -19.12 26.20
N LEU A 370 11.11 -17.81 26.38
CA LEU A 370 12.36 -17.08 26.23
C LEU A 370 12.78 -16.51 27.58
N TYR A 371 14.00 -16.81 27.99
CA TYR A 371 14.60 -16.26 29.19
C TYR A 371 15.44 -15.04 28.83
N ASN A 372 15.05 -13.89 29.38
CA ASN A 372 15.79 -12.65 29.26
C ASN A 372 16.88 -12.62 30.34
N VAL A 373 18.15 -12.61 29.90
CA VAL A 373 19.31 -12.69 30.77
C VAL A 373 19.54 -11.40 31.58
N GLU A 374 19.08 -10.25 31.06
CA GLU A 374 19.22 -8.94 31.72
C GLU A 374 18.16 -8.73 32.80
N THR A 375 16.91 -9.11 32.52
CA THR A 375 15.79 -8.94 33.45
C THR A 375 15.49 -10.19 34.29
N GLN A 376 16.18 -11.30 34.01
CA GLN A 376 16.01 -12.62 34.66
C GLN A 376 14.57 -13.13 34.66
N SER A 377 13.81 -12.77 33.62
CA SER A 377 12.38 -13.08 33.49
C SER A 377 12.11 -13.97 32.28
N TRP A 378 11.04 -14.75 32.38
CA TRP A 378 10.55 -15.60 31.31
C TRP A 378 9.42 -14.93 30.53
N GLU A 379 9.53 -14.95 29.22
CA GLU A 379 8.48 -14.58 28.29
C GLU A 379 7.91 -15.84 27.63
N LEU A 380 6.65 -16.16 27.94
CA LEU A 380 5.94 -17.31 27.38
C LEU A 380 5.19 -16.92 26.11
N ARG A 381 5.31 -17.74 25.07
CA ARG A 381 4.65 -17.56 23.78
C ARG A 381 3.93 -18.84 23.36
N HIS A 382 2.73 -18.68 22.82
CA HIS A 382 1.98 -19.78 22.20
C HIS A 382 2.34 -19.87 20.72
N ILE A 383 2.70 -21.07 20.27
CA ILE A 383 2.99 -21.35 18.87
C ILE A 383 1.66 -21.76 18.24
N ALA A 384 1.05 -20.83 17.51
CA ALA A 384 -0.25 -21.06 16.88
C ALA A 384 -0.20 -22.23 15.88
N GLN A 385 -1.06 -23.22 16.04
CA GLN A 385 -1.24 -24.31 15.07
C GLN A 385 -2.14 -23.85 13.91
N GLU A 386 -1.50 -23.24 12.91
CA GLU A 386 -1.79 -22.97 11.48
C GLU A 386 -3.23 -22.94 10.90
N ARG A 387 -4.25 -23.65 11.39
CA ARG A 387 -5.57 -23.69 10.71
C ARG A 387 -6.76 -24.07 11.56
N GLU A 388 -6.56 -24.74 12.69
CA GLU A 388 -7.68 -25.28 13.48
C GLU A 388 -8.41 -24.24 14.32
N GLN A 389 -7.75 -23.10 14.58
CA GLN A 389 -8.32 -21.97 15.32
C GLN A 389 -9.11 -21.00 14.41
N VAL A 390 -8.96 -21.10 13.08
CA VAL A 390 -9.71 -20.28 12.13
C VAL A 390 -11.04 -20.97 11.85
N PRO A 391 -12.20 -20.36 12.18
CA PRO A 391 -13.50 -20.94 11.89
C PRO A 391 -13.63 -21.23 10.38
N LYS A 392 -14.14 -22.41 10.01
CA LYS A 392 -14.30 -22.83 8.60
C LYS A 392 -15.11 -21.86 7.72
N ASN A 393 -15.82 -20.92 8.33
CA ASN A 393 -16.71 -19.95 7.67
C ASN A 393 -16.13 -18.52 7.62
N ALA A 394 -14.84 -18.33 7.97
CA ALA A 394 -14.24 -17.01 8.03
C ALA A 394 -13.72 -16.57 6.63
N GLU A 395 -14.05 -15.35 6.20
CA GLU A 395 -13.65 -14.76 4.91
C GLU A 395 -12.92 -13.42 5.12
N GLY A 396 -11.87 -13.10 4.34
CA GLY A 396 -11.26 -11.75 4.26
C GLY A 396 -9.93 -11.54 5.03
N MET A 397 -9.31 -10.35 4.94
CA MET A 397 -8.02 -10.03 5.61
C MET A 397 -8.08 -10.03 7.15
N GLU A 398 -9.27 -10.10 7.75
CA GLU A 398 -9.47 -10.26 9.19
C GLU A 398 -9.17 -11.67 9.70
N THR A 399 -8.84 -12.59 8.80
CA THR A 399 -8.50 -14.00 9.07
C THR A 399 -7.01 -14.30 8.88
N VAL A 400 -6.20 -13.23 8.74
CA VAL A 400 -4.75 -13.34 8.65
C VAL A 400 -4.24 -13.96 9.94
N TYR A 401 -3.56 -15.11 9.82
CA TYR A 401 -2.91 -15.78 10.93
C TYR A 401 -1.40 -15.58 10.82
N THR A 402 -0.77 -15.34 11.95
CA THR A 402 0.69 -15.25 12.04
C THR A 402 1.24 -16.66 12.21
N SER A 403 2.06 -17.09 11.26
CA SER A 403 2.84 -18.32 11.38
C SER A 403 4.26 -18.00 11.86
N TYR A 404 4.83 -18.87 12.68
CA TYR A 404 6.24 -18.79 13.06
C TYR A 404 7.02 -19.82 12.24
N VAL A 405 7.90 -19.36 11.36
CA VAL A 405 8.79 -20.21 10.57
C VAL A 405 10.15 -20.27 11.26
N PHE A 406 10.58 -21.47 11.63
CA PHE A 406 11.88 -21.75 12.23
C PHE A 406 12.85 -22.19 11.14
N ARG A 407 13.91 -21.41 10.88
CA ARG A 407 14.94 -21.76 9.88
C ARG A 407 16.33 -21.79 10.50
N ARG A 408 17.03 -22.93 10.37
CA ARG A 408 18.51 -22.97 10.42
C ARG A 408 19.01 -22.77 8.98
N SER A 409 19.69 -21.67 8.71
CA SER A 409 20.24 -21.37 7.38
C SER A 409 21.57 -20.63 7.51
N ALA A 410 22.53 -20.99 6.66
CA ALA A 410 23.79 -20.24 6.50
C ALA A 410 23.58 -18.90 5.75
N ASN A 411 22.46 -18.75 5.04
CA ASN A 411 22.05 -17.53 4.37
C ASN A 411 20.93 -16.84 5.18
N PRO A 412 21.13 -15.61 5.70
CA PRO A 412 20.22 -14.98 6.64
C PRO A 412 18.96 -14.41 5.96
N PRO A 413 17.81 -14.34 6.66
CA PRO A 413 16.75 -13.41 6.32
C PRO A 413 17.22 -11.98 6.59
N ARG A 414 16.78 -11.01 5.78
CA ARG A 414 17.09 -9.59 6.02
C ARG A 414 16.54 -9.19 7.40
N VAL A 415 17.28 -8.40 8.18
CA VAL A 415 16.81 -7.74 9.41
C VAL A 415 16.98 -6.21 9.33
N PRO A 416 16.04 -5.42 9.88
CA PRO A 416 16.16 -3.97 9.87
C PRO A 416 17.27 -3.54 10.85
N SER A 417 18.11 -2.59 10.42
CA SER A 417 19.26 -2.07 11.18
C SER A 417 18.83 -1.52 12.53
N GLY A 418 19.23 -2.18 13.63
CA GLY A 418 18.90 -1.77 15.00
C GLY A 418 17.64 -2.41 15.62
N GLY A 419 16.96 -3.29 14.88
CA GLY A 419 15.89 -4.15 15.39
C GLY A 419 16.39 -5.55 15.81
N THR A 420 15.59 -6.23 16.63
CA THR A 420 15.71 -7.69 16.88
C THR A 420 14.43 -8.35 16.40
N TYR A 421 14.46 -9.64 16.03
CA TYR A 421 13.27 -10.41 15.62
C TYR A 421 12.12 -10.41 16.66
N LEU A 422 12.40 -10.00 17.90
CA LEU A 422 11.44 -9.85 19.00
C LEU A 422 10.76 -8.46 19.05
N HIS A 423 11.36 -7.43 18.46
CA HIS A 423 10.84 -6.07 18.32
C HIS A 423 10.87 -5.67 16.84
N PRO A 424 9.92 -6.15 16.02
CA PRO A 424 9.86 -5.88 14.58
C PRO A 424 9.44 -4.44 14.26
N TYR A 425 9.03 -3.67 15.26
CA TYR A 425 8.75 -2.25 15.09
C TYR A 425 10.09 -1.50 15.06
N PRO A 426 10.43 -0.90 13.90
CA PRO A 426 11.73 -0.28 13.70
C PRO A 426 11.95 0.85 14.71
N LYS A 427 13.21 1.12 15.09
CA LYS A 427 13.49 2.46 15.65
C LYS A 427 13.10 3.46 14.56
N LYS A 428 12.56 4.60 14.97
CA LYS A 428 12.18 5.66 14.03
C LYS A 428 13.39 5.93 13.13
N GLY A 429 13.22 5.74 11.82
CA GLY A 429 14.22 6.10 10.83
C GLY A 429 14.53 7.60 10.89
N SER A 430 15.27 8.14 9.91
CA SER A 430 15.52 9.58 9.87
C SER A 430 14.20 10.34 9.97
N TRP A 431 14.00 11.09 11.06
CA TRP A 431 12.77 11.85 11.30
C TRP A 431 12.47 12.79 10.13
N LEU A 432 13.53 13.26 9.44
CA LEU A 432 13.44 14.06 8.22
C LEU A 432 12.88 13.24 7.05
N ALA A 433 13.33 12.01 6.85
CA ALA A 433 12.78 11.13 5.81
C ALA A 433 11.32 10.79 6.09
N THR A 434 10.95 10.55 7.35
CA THR A 434 9.55 10.34 7.76
C THR A 434 8.70 11.58 7.54
N ALA A 435 9.22 12.78 7.86
CA ALA A 435 8.52 14.04 7.63
C ALA A 435 8.34 14.32 6.12
N ILE A 436 9.37 14.06 5.30
CA ILE A 436 9.29 14.20 3.84
C ILE A 436 8.31 13.18 3.26
N TYR A 437 8.37 11.92 3.69
CA TYR A 437 7.46 10.86 3.25
C TYR A 437 6.01 11.19 3.61
N ALA A 438 5.75 11.76 4.80
CA ALA A 438 4.43 12.20 5.20
C ALA A 438 3.92 13.41 4.39
N ALA A 439 4.82 14.28 3.92
CA ALA A 439 4.48 15.45 3.12
C ALA A 439 4.25 15.13 1.63
N VAL A 440 4.91 14.10 1.10
CA VAL A 440 4.72 13.63 -0.28
C VAL A 440 3.48 12.75 -0.35
N PRO A 441 2.47 13.07 -1.18
CA PRO A 441 1.31 12.21 -1.31
C PRO A 441 1.70 10.84 -1.85
N ASN A 442 1.18 9.77 -1.24
CA ASN A 442 1.36 8.42 -1.73
C ASN A 442 0.10 7.97 -2.50
N TRP A 443 0.17 8.00 -3.83
CA TRP A 443 -0.94 7.62 -4.70
C TRP A 443 -1.14 6.10 -4.76
N GLN A 444 -0.09 5.34 -4.48
CA GLN A 444 -0.11 3.87 -4.49
C GLN A 444 -1.03 3.31 -3.39
N LEU A 445 -1.20 4.02 -2.27
CA LEU A 445 -2.15 3.66 -1.21
C LEU A 445 -3.61 3.63 -1.67
N PHE A 446 -3.95 4.30 -2.77
CA PHE A 446 -5.31 4.27 -3.31
C PHE A 446 -5.48 3.26 -4.44
N TRP A 447 -4.38 2.65 -4.89
CA TRP A 447 -4.35 1.74 -6.02
C TRP A 447 -4.53 0.29 -5.57
N MET A 448 -5.76 -0.23 -5.67
CA MET A 448 -6.12 -1.58 -5.20
C MET A 448 -6.43 -2.58 -6.32
N ALA A 449 -5.98 -2.29 -7.55
CA ALA A 449 -6.25 -3.14 -8.71
C ALA A 449 -5.65 -4.55 -8.57
N ASP A 450 -4.43 -4.67 -8.03
CA ASP A 450 -3.79 -5.97 -7.82
C ASP A 450 -4.53 -6.84 -6.81
N ALA A 451 -5.00 -6.24 -5.70
CA ALA A 451 -5.79 -6.93 -4.69
C ALA A 451 -7.10 -7.48 -5.28
N LEU A 452 -7.82 -6.65 -6.04
CA LEU A 452 -9.03 -7.08 -6.74
C LEU A 452 -8.75 -8.20 -7.75
N SER A 453 -7.62 -8.12 -8.45
CA SER A 453 -7.24 -9.14 -9.43
C SER A 453 -6.96 -10.50 -8.83
N ASN A 454 -6.52 -10.54 -7.57
CA ASN A 454 -6.30 -11.75 -6.80
C ASN A 454 -7.58 -12.19 -6.03
N GLN A 455 -8.75 -11.66 -6.41
CA GLN A 455 -10.05 -11.92 -5.78
C GLN A 455 -10.09 -11.57 -4.28
N LEU A 456 -9.23 -10.65 -3.83
CA LEU A 456 -9.22 -10.17 -2.46
C LEU A 456 -10.29 -9.08 -2.28
N LYS A 457 -11.05 -9.18 -1.18
CA LYS A 457 -12.00 -8.15 -0.78
C LYS A 457 -11.24 -7.02 -0.07
N VAL A 458 -11.42 -5.78 -0.52
CA VAL A 458 -10.86 -4.61 0.14
C VAL A 458 -11.65 -4.34 1.44
N PRO A 459 -11.01 -4.38 2.62
CA PRO A 459 -11.73 -4.21 3.88
C PRO A 459 -12.17 -2.75 4.06
N TYR A 460 -13.38 -2.55 4.61
CA TYR A 460 -13.93 -1.21 4.84
C TYR A 460 -13.09 -0.37 5.82
N SER A 461 -12.39 -1.01 6.76
CA SER A 461 -11.43 -0.35 7.65
C SER A 461 -10.33 0.36 6.86
N TYR A 462 -9.78 -0.28 5.82
CA TYR A 462 -8.80 0.32 4.94
C TYR A 462 -9.36 1.54 4.20
N VAL A 463 -10.59 1.44 3.69
CA VAL A 463 -11.27 2.58 3.06
C VAL A 463 -11.44 3.75 4.03
N LEU A 464 -11.77 3.47 5.30
CA LEU A 464 -11.91 4.49 6.34
C LEU A 464 -10.56 5.17 6.66
N TYR A 465 -9.47 4.40 6.76
CA TYR A 465 -8.13 4.97 6.92
C TYR A 465 -7.70 5.78 5.70
N GLY A 466 -7.99 5.32 4.48
CA GLY A 466 -7.77 6.05 3.25
C GLY A 466 -8.57 7.36 3.19
N ALA A 467 -9.82 7.35 3.66
CA ALA A 467 -10.64 8.55 3.78
C ALA A 467 -10.06 9.55 4.79
N ALA A 468 -9.65 9.09 5.98
CA ALA A 468 -9.02 9.92 6.99
C ALA A 468 -7.71 10.55 6.48
N TYR A 469 -6.86 9.74 5.84
CA TYR A 469 -5.64 10.21 5.19
C TYR A 469 -5.94 11.27 4.13
N SER A 470 -6.91 11.01 3.24
CA SER A 470 -7.30 11.99 2.21
C SER A 470 -7.83 13.29 2.81
N ILE A 471 -8.64 13.25 3.86
CA ILE A 471 -9.15 14.45 4.53
C ILE A 471 -7.99 15.27 5.10
N VAL A 472 -7.07 14.63 5.83
CA VAL A 472 -5.90 15.32 6.40
C VAL A 472 -5.02 15.93 5.31
N MET A 473 -4.76 15.18 4.24
CA MET A 473 -4.00 15.68 3.09
C MET A 473 -4.68 16.86 2.40
N ASN A 474 -6.00 16.81 2.19
CA ASN A 474 -6.76 17.91 1.61
C ASN A 474 -6.71 19.16 2.50
N ILE A 475 -6.83 19.02 3.83
CA ILE A 475 -6.68 20.13 4.78
C ILE A 475 -5.28 20.74 4.67
N MET A 476 -4.23 19.92 4.66
CA MET A 476 -2.85 20.38 4.51
C MET A 476 -2.65 21.14 3.18
N LEU A 477 -3.20 20.64 2.08
CA LEU A 477 -3.10 21.28 0.75
C LEU A 477 -3.92 22.58 0.66
N ILE A 478 -5.06 22.66 1.35
CA ILE A 478 -5.83 23.91 1.49
C ILE A 478 -5.03 24.95 2.27
N LEU A 479 -4.40 24.57 3.39
CA LEU A 479 -3.54 25.45 4.16
C LEU A 479 -2.34 25.93 3.32
N LEU A 480 -1.74 25.03 2.53
CA LEU A 480 -0.69 25.37 1.57
C LEU A 480 -1.19 26.38 0.53
N ALA A 481 -2.39 26.18 -0.02
CA ALA A 481 -2.99 27.12 -0.99
C ALA A 481 -3.21 28.52 -0.38
N ILE A 482 -3.69 28.58 0.86
CA ILE A 482 -3.87 29.84 1.60
C ILE A 482 -2.52 30.53 1.82
N LEU A 483 -1.51 29.77 2.24
CA LEU A 483 -0.15 30.30 2.47
C LEU A 483 0.47 30.83 1.18
N LEU A 484 0.36 30.09 0.08
CA LEU A 484 0.86 30.50 -1.24
C LEU A 484 0.15 31.75 -1.78
N PHE A 485 -1.14 31.93 -1.45
CA PHE A 485 -1.93 33.06 -1.90
C PHE A 485 -1.83 34.30 -1.00
N TRP A 486 -1.43 34.15 0.27
CA TRP A 486 -1.49 35.21 1.29
C TRP A 486 -0.84 36.53 0.82
N ASN A 487 0.39 36.43 0.30
CA ASN A 487 1.17 37.57 -0.19
C ASN A 487 1.15 37.71 -1.73
N ARG A 488 0.25 37.01 -2.45
CA ARG A 488 0.20 37.14 -3.90
C ARG A 488 -0.38 38.51 -4.28
N GLU A 489 0.37 39.25 -5.09
CA GLU A 489 -0.12 40.45 -5.76
C GLU A 489 -1.16 40.04 -6.80
N VAL A 490 -2.38 40.57 -6.65
CA VAL A 490 -3.49 40.33 -7.58
C VAL A 490 -3.60 41.58 -8.43
N GLY A 491 -3.12 41.52 -9.67
CA GLY A 491 -3.09 42.66 -10.60
C GLY A 491 -1.71 43.30 -10.75
N ARG A 492 -0.91 42.78 -11.69
CA ARG A 492 0.11 43.62 -12.34
C ARG A 492 -0.63 44.46 -13.37
N GLN A 493 -0.64 45.78 -13.19
CA GLN A 493 -0.86 46.66 -14.34
C GLN A 493 0.26 46.34 -15.34
N ILE A 494 -0.10 45.73 -16.46
CA ILE A 494 0.79 45.68 -17.62
C ILE A 494 0.81 47.10 -18.17
N ILE A 495 1.67 47.95 -17.60
CA ILE A 495 2.13 49.17 -18.27
C ILE A 495 3.33 48.72 -19.10
N THR A 496 3.07 48.25 -20.32
CA THR A 496 4.02 48.20 -21.43
C THR A 496 3.26 48.07 -22.72
#